data_AF-X1RVV6-F1
#
_entry.id   AF-X1RVV6-F1
#
_cell.length_a   1.000
_cell.length_b   1.000
_cell.length_c   1.000
_cell.angle_alpha   90.00
_cell.angle_beta   90.00
_cell.angle_gamma   90.00
#
_symmetry.space_group_name_H-M   'P 1'
#
loop_
_entity.id
_entity.type
_entity.pdbx_description
1 polymer ?
#
loop_
_entity_poly.entity_id
_entity_poly.type
_entity_poly.pdbx_seq_one_letter_code
_entity_poly.pdbx_strand_id
1 'polypeptide(L)' 'PHVIDNNENGLLVPPKDPEALAKAIIKILKNPKLAKKMGENGYKKVKENFLWNKQIKKTKKIIEESLDKK' A
#
# COMPACT_ATOMS: atom_id res chain seq x y z
N PRO A 1 -0.81 -2.20 -9.01
CA PRO A 1 0.38 -2.73 -8.31
C PRO A 1 1.19 -1.72 -7.48
N HIS A 2 0.94 -0.40 -7.57
CA HIS A 2 1.80 0.60 -6.89
C HIS A 2 1.50 0.82 -5.39
N VAL A 3 0.29 0.47 -4.93
CA VAL A 3 -0.13 0.65 -3.52
C VAL A 3 -0.03 -0.64 -2.72
N ILE A 4 -0.37 -1.77 -3.34
CA ILE A 4 -0.35 -3.09 -2.71
C ILE A 4 0.91 -3.86 -3.10
N ASP A 5 1.67 -4.28 -2.09
CA ASP A 5 2.79 -5.20 -2.17
C ASP A 5 2.27 -6.61 -1.83
N ASN A 6 2.30 -7.49 -2.83
CA ASN A 6 1.65 -8.79 -2.74
C ASN A 6 2.24 -9.65 -1.61
N ASN A 7 1.37 -10.28 -0.82
CA ASN A 7 1.68 -11.06 0.39
C ASN A 7 2.24 -10.26 1.58
N GLU A 8 2.45 -8.94 1.46
CA GLU A 8 2.95 -8.12 2.55
C GLU A 8 1.86 -7.27 3.20
N ASN A 9 1.20 -6.43 2.41
CA ASN A 9 0.15 -5.52 2.87
C ASN A 9 -1.21 -5.76 2.17
N GLY A 10 -1.29 -6.85 1.40
CA GLY A 10 -2.49 -7.29 0.72
C GLY A 10 -2.23 -8.51 -0.18
N LEU A 11 -3.27 -8.96 -0.88
CA LEU A 11 -3.18 -10.03 -1.87
C LEU A 11 -3.62 -9.48 -3.23
N LEU A 12 -2.78 -9.65 -4.24
CA LEU A 12 -3.16 -9.35 -5.62
C LEU A 12 -3.83 -10.57 -6.22
N VAL A 13 -4.99 -10.35 -6.85
CA VAL A 13 -5.73 -11.37 -7.60
C VAL A 13 -5.87 -10.93 -9.06
N PRO A 14 -5.95 -11.88 -10.01
CA PRO A 14 -6.22 -11.56 -11.40
C PRO A 14 -7.55 -10.80 -11.56
N PRO A 15 -7.62 -9.83 -12.48
CA PRO A 15 -8.88 -9.14 -12.76
C PRO A 15 -9.89 -10.12 -13.37
N LYS A 16 -11.17 -9.94 -13.02
CA LYS A 16 -12.30 -10.75 -13.51
C LYS A 16 -12.22 -12.24 -13.18
N ASP A 17 -11.45 -12.62 -12.17
CA ASP A 17 -11.39 -13.99 -11.64
C ASP A 17 -12.09 -14.08 -10.27
N PRO A 18 -13.39 -14.45 -10.23
CA PRO A 18 -14.14 -14.54 -8.98
C PRO A 18 -13.65 -15.68 -8.08
N GLU A 19 -13.10 -16.75 -8.64
CA GLU A 19 -12.61 -17.89 -7.86
C GLU A 19 -11.30 -17.53 -7.14
N ALA A 20 -10.38 -16.84 -7.82
CA ALA A 20 -9.16 -16.34 -7.19
C ALA A 20 -9.47 -15.32 -6.08
N LEU A 21 -10.44 -14.44 -6.30
CA LEU A 21 -10.90 -13.50 -5.29
C LEU A 21 -11.48 -14.23 -4.07
N ALA A 22 -12.38 -15.19 -4.28
CA ALA A 22 -12.96 -15.98 -3.18
C ALA A 22 -11.89 -16.73 -2.37
N LYS A 23 -10.93 -17.37 -3.05
CA LYS A 23 -9.79 -18.05 -2.40
C LYS A 23 -8.95 -17.09 -1.56
N ALA A 24 -8.67 -15.89 -2.06
CA ALA A 24 -7.91 -14.87 -1.33
C ALA A 24 -8.66 -14.37 -0.08
N ILE A 25 -9.97 -14.11 -0.18
CA ILE A 25 -10.81 -13.71 0.97
C ILE A 25 -10.81 -14.81 2.03
N ILE A 26 -11.08 -16.07 1.63
CA ILE A 26 -11.11 -17.21 2.53
C ILE A 26 -9.75 -17.40 3.23
N LYS A 27 -8.63 -17.23 2.51
CA LYS A 27 -7.27 -17.32 3.08
C LYS A 27 -7.07 -16.34 4.23
N ILE A 28 -7.56 -15.10 4.08
CA ILE A 28 -7.45 -14.06 5.11
C ILE A 28 -8.35 -14.37 6.31
N LEU A 29 -9.61 -14.75 6.05
CA LEU A 29 -10.58 -15.09 7.11
C LEU A 29 -10.14 -16.29 7.94
N LYS A 30 -9.52 -17.30 7.32
CA LYS A 30 -9.03 -18.50 8.02
C LYS A 30 -7.72 -18.28 8.77
N ASN A 31 -7.02 -17.17 8.55
CA ASN A 31 -5.71 -16.91 9.18
C ASN A 31 -5.67 -15.52 9.84
N PRO A 32 -6.15 -15.39 11.09
CA PRO A 32 -6.16 -14.12 11.81
C PRO A 32 -4.77 -13.47 11.98
N LYS A 33 -3.71 -14.27 12.10
CA LYS A 33 -2.33 -13.76 12.19
C LYS A 33 -1.91 -13.09 10.88
N LEU A 34 -2.20 -13.72 9.75
CA LEU A 34 -1.95 -13.14 8.42
C LEU A 34 -2.76 -11.85 8.22
N ALA A 35 -4.04 -11.89 8.57
CA ALA A 35 -4.93 -10.72 8.46
C ALA A 35 -4.39 -9.53 9.27
N LYS A 36 -4.00 -9.76 10.53
CA LYS A 36 -3.42 -8.73 11.40
C LYS A 36 -2.12 -8.17 10.81
N LYS A 37 -1.19 -9.04 10.40
CA LYS A 37 0.10 -8.64 9.81
C LYS A 37 -0.10 -7.77 8.57
N MET A 38 -0.99 -8.17 7.66
CA MET A 38 -1.26 -7.41 6.44
C MET A 38 -1.90 -6.05 6.75
N GLY A 39 -2.85 -6.01 7.70
CA GLY A 39 -3.47 -4.76 8.14
C GLY A 39 -2.46 -3.78 8.75
N GLU A 40 -1.57 -4.26 9.63
CA GLU A 40 -0.49 -3.47 10.23
C GLU A 40 0.48 -2.94 9.17
N ASN A 41 0.90 -3.79 8.22
CA ASN A 41 1.78 -3.39 7.13
C ASN A 41 1.13 -2.36 6.20
N GLY A 42 -0.16 -2.53 5.87
CA GLY A 42 -0.93 -1.57 5.09
C GLY A 42 -1.02 -0.21 5.79
N TYR A 43 -1.37 -0.21 7.08
CA TYR A 43 -1.42 0.99 7.89
C TYR A 43 -0.06 1.71 7.94
N LYS A 44 1.02 0.96 8.19
CA LYS A 44 2.39 1.48 8.19
C LYS A 44 2.73 2.14 6.85
N LYS A 45 2.46 1.46 5.73
CA LYS A 45 2.75 1.98 4.38
C LYS A 45 1.99 3.29 4.10
N VAL A 46 0.73 3.39 4.51
CA VAL A 46 -0.07 4.62 4.39
C VAL A 46 0.56 5.76 5.19
N LYS A 47 0.86 5.52 6.46
CA LYS A 47 1.48 6.51 7.35
C LYS A 47 2.84 6.98 6.82
N GLU A 48 3.58 6.09 6.18
CA GLU A 48 4.93 6.36 5.69
C GLU A 48 4.97 7.06 4.34
N ASN A 49 4.01 6.80 3.45
CA ASN A 49 4.14 7.20 2.05
C ASN A 49 2.98 8.04 1.54
N PHE A 50 1.79 7.96 2.13
CA PHE A 50 0.57 8.50 1.50
C PHE A 50 -0.11 9.62 2.30
N LEU A 51 0.44 10.04 3.44
CA LEU A 51 -0.06 11.18 4.18
C LEU A 51 0.17 12.50 3.43
N TRP A 52 -0.84 13.37 3.40
CA TRP A 52 -0.78 14.70 2.79
C TRP A 52 0.43 15.51 3.24
N ASN A 53 0.71 15.53 4.55
CA ASN A 53 1.86 16.25 5.10
C ASN A 53 3.20 15.78 4.51
N LYS A 54 3.35 14.48 4.21
CA LYS A 54 4.56 13.94 3.57
C LYS A 54 4.60 14.28 2.08
N GLN A 55 3.46 14.20 1.40
CA GLN A 55 3.37 14.56 -0.01
C GLN A 55 3.69 16.04 -0.24
N ILE A 56 3.13 16.94 0.58
CA ILE A 56 3.41 18.38 0.53
C ILE A 56 4.91 18.64 0.74
N LYS A 57 5.54 18.00 1.74
CA LYS A 57 6.99 18.14 1.98
C LYS A 57 7.82 17.67 0.78
N LYS A 58 7.46 16.55 0.18
CA LYS A 58 8.16 16.00 -0.99
C LYS A 58 8.03 16.94 -2.20
N THR A 59 6.82 17.44 -2.47
CA THR A 59 6.57 18.39 -3.56
C THR A 59 7.30 19.71 -3.32
N LYS A 60 7.25 20.26 -2.10
CA LYS A 60 7.95 21.49 -1.74
C LYS A 60 9.46 21.37 -1.97
N LYS A 61 10.06 20.26 -1.53
CA LYS A 61 11.49 19.99 -1.73
C LYS A 61 11.88 20.00 -3.22
N ILE A 62 11.08 19.37 -4.08
CA ILE A 62 11.34 19.34 -5.53
C ILE A 62 11.28 20.76 -6.13
N ILE A 63 10.33 21.58 -5.67
CA ILE A 63 10.23 22.98 -6.11
C ILE A 63 11.46 23.78 -5.67
N GLU A 64 11.88 23.67 -4.41
CA GLU A 64 13.08 24.36 -3.89
C GLU A 64 14.35 23.94 -4.65
N GLU A 65 14.57 22.64 -4.86
CA GLU A 65 15.70 22.13 -5.64
C GLU A 65 15.70 22.58 -7.11
N SER A 66 14.52 22.85 -7.66
CA SER A 66 14.39 23.34 -9.04
C SER A 66 14.65 24.85 -9.16
N LEU A 67 14.41 25.61 -8.08
CA LEU A 67 14.68 27.04 -8.01
C LEU A 67 16.17 27.32 -7.71
N ASP A 68 16.81 26.49 -6.90
CA ASP A 68 18.24 26.62 -6.54
C ASP A 68 19.20 26.21 -7.68
N LYS A 69 18.69 25.61 -8.76
CA LYS A 69 19.46 25.23 -9.95
C LYS A 69 19.53 26.31 -11.03
N LYS A 70 19.25 27.57 -10.69
CA LYS A 70 19.50 28.76 -11.53
C LYS A 70 20.80 29.43 -11.13
#